data_AF-A0A1Q5DD80-F1
#
_entry.id   AF-A0A1Q5DD80-F1
#
_cell.length_a   1.000
_cell.length_b   1.000
_cell.length_c   1.000
_cell.angle_alpha   90.00
_cell.angle_beta   90.00
_cell.angle_gamma   90.00
#
_symmetry.space_group_name_H-M   'P 1'
#
loop_
_entity.id
_entity.type
_entity.pdbx_description
1 polymer ?
#
loop_
_entity_poly.entity_id
_entity_poly.type
_entity_poly.pdbx_seq_one_letter_code
_entity_poly.pdbx_strand_id
1 'polypeptide(L)'
;MKLGIGIGWRPEIADAVEALPGIDWVEAVAENICADHLPASLERLRERGVTVVPHGVSLGLGGADRPDPGRLAGLAARAALLGTPLVTEHIAFVRAGGPVVGSPALEAGHLLPVPRTWDALEVLCENVRIAQDSLPVPLALENIAALISWPDEELTEGQFLAELVERTGVRLLIDVANLHTNHVNRGEDPATALDELPVEAIAYVHVAGGVEKDGVWHDTHAHPVTRPVLDVLSELRSRVDPPGVLLERDDDFPPAAELAGELTAIRATLDAAASAPGAGRPRPAVPKEPAGRTAGARDRTAVAQTALLSSLVAGTPVPEGFDRRRLGVQSRALAAKRADVVAKVAPELPGIIGAGYRREFLAYARNRPMSANYRRDALDFAEHLLIDGRPADDAARRRLTRWWEERAAPRPPRRGSRLVHAARTALLGR
;
A
#
# COMPACT_ATOMS: atom_id res chain seq x y z
N MET A 1 -12.02 -14.12 -17.16
CA MET A 1 -10.56 -14.36 -17.29
C MET A 1 -10.20 -15.45 -16.31
N LYS A 2 -9.28 -16.36 -16.62
CA LYS A 2 -8.70 -17.31 -15.66
C LYS A 2 -7.18 -17.09 -15.69
N LEU A 3 -6.62 -16.59 -14.60
CA LEU A 3 -5.22 -16.23 -14.47
C LEU A 3 -4.37 -17.40 -13.99
N GLY A 4 -4.91 -18.27 -13.13
CA GLY A 4 -4.12 -19.37 -12.53
C GLY A 4 -3.27 -18.89 -11.37
N ILE A 5 -2.04 -19.41 -11.25
CA ILE A 5 -1.16 -19.12 -10.12
C ILE A 5 -0.10 -18.09 -10.51
N GLY A 6 -0.02 -17.02 -9.72
CA GLY A 6 0.92 -15.94 -9.94
C GLY A 6 1.79 -15.64 -8.73
N ILE A 7 2.77 -14.76 -8.95
CA ILE A 7 3.68 -14.27 -7.91
C ILE A 7 3.95 -12.78 -8.12
N GLY A 8 4.09 -12.04 -7.03
CA GLY A 8 4.55 -10.66 -7.06
C GLY A 8 5.96 -10.55 -7.65
N TRP A 9 6.10 -9.75 -8.69
CA TRP A 9 7.39 -9.35 -9.24
C TRP A 9 7.90 -8.13 -8.48
N ARG A 10 9.15 -8.21 -8.02
CA ARG A 10 9.93 -7.09 -7.47
C ARG A 10 11.29 -7.07 -8.15
N PRO A 11 11.92 -5.90 -8.38
CA PRO A 11 13.25 -5.83 -8.98
C PRO A 11 14.29 -6.75 -8.30
N GLU A 12 14.19 -6.90 -6.98
CA GLU A 12 15.09 -7.68 -6.13
C GLU A 12 15.02 -9.20 -6.37
N ILE A 13 13.87 -9.70 -6.85
CA ILE A 13 13.65 -11.13 -7.13
C ILE A 13 13.32 -11.40 -8.60
N ALA A 14 13.54 -10.44 -9.49
CA ALA A 14 13.17 -10.52 -10.89
C ALA A 14 13.73 -11.78 -11.58
N ASP A 15 15.01 -12.10 -11.36
CA ASP A 15 15.66 -13.27 -11.94
C ASP A 15 15.10 -14.59 -11.37
N ALA A 16 14.80 -14.61 -10.07
CA ALA A 16 14.19 -15.78 -9.43
C ALA A 16 12.79 -16.04 -9.98
N VAL A 17 11.95 -15.01 -10.07
CA VAL A 17 10.58 -15.07 -10.62
C VAL A 17 10.62 -15.52 -12.07
N GLU A 18 11.55 -14.99 -12.87
CA GLU A 18 11.70 -15.38 -14.28
C GLU A 18 12.05 -16.86 -14.43
N ALA A 19 12.88 -17.41 -13.53
CA ALA A 19 13.30 -18.80 -13.57
C ALA A 19 12.23 -19.79 -13.04
N LEU A 20 11.15 -19.32 -12.39
CA LEU A 20 10.12 -20.20 -11.83
C LEU A 20 9.32 -20.92 -12.94
N PRO A 21 9.17 -22.25 -12.86
CA PRO A 21 8.34 -23.00 -13.80
C PRO A 21 6.86 -22.87 -13.48
N GLY A 22 6.03 -22.74 -14.52
CA GLY A 22 4.56 -22.76 -14.39
C GLY A 22 3.96 -21.54 -13.71
N ILE A 23 4.63 -20.39 -13.76
CA ILE A 23 4.00 -19.10 -13.43
C ILE A 23 3.17 -18.65 -14.63
N ASP A 24 1.87 -18.48 -14.42
CA ASP A 24 0.92 -18.09 -15.48
C ASP A 24 0.89 -16.56 -15.65
N TRP A 25 1.13 -15.83 -14.57
CA TRP A 25 1.09 -14.38 -14.52
C TRP A 25 1.90 -13.82 -13.35
N VAL A 26 2.29 -12.56 -13.44
CA VAL A 26 2.94 -11.83 -12.35
C VAL A 26 2.23 -10.51 -12.10
N GLU A 27 2.32 -10.04 -10.87
CA GLU A 27 1.88 -8.70 -10.51
C GLU A 27 3.09 -7.81 -10.26
N ALA A 28 3.08 -6.58 -10.76
CA ALA A 28 4.15 -5.62 -10.49
C ALA A 28 3.56 -4.33 -9.91
N VAL A 29 4.21 -3.78 -8.89
CA VAL A 29 3.85 -2.47 -8.34
C VAL A 29 3.97 -1.43 -9.45
N ALA A 30 2.84 -0.84 -9.81
CA ALA A 30 2.70 0.03 -10.96
C ALA A 30 3.73 1.15 -10.87
N GLU A 31 3.82 1.82 -9.71
CA GLU A 31 4.71 2.95 -9.42
C GLU A 31 6.21 2.66 -9.67
N ASN A 32 6.63 1.39 -9.60
CA ASN A 32 8.01 0.97 -9.83
C ASN A 32 8.37 0.79 -11.32
N ILE A 33 7.39 0.84 -12.23
CA ILE A 33 7.59 0.67 -13.68
C ILE A 33 7.66 2.03 -14.37
N CYS A 34 8.71 2.32 -15.15
CA CYS A 34 8.73 3.55 -15.94
C CYS A 34 7.58 3.58 -16.96
N ALA A 35 6.97 4.75 -17.16
CA ALA A 35 5.81 4.87 -18.07
C ALA A 35 6.16 4.63 -19.55
N ASP A 36 7.44 4.68 -19.90
CA ASP A 36 7.98 4.59 -21.26
C ASP A 36 8.96 3.41 -21.45
N HIS A 37 9.30 2.68 -20.39
CA HIS A 37 10.21 1.54 -20.47
C HIS A 37 9.82 0.44 -19.49
N LEU A 38 9.89 -0.81 -19.93
CA LEU A 38 9.74 -1.97 -19.05
C LEU A 38 11.11 -2.49 -18.58
N PRO A 39 11.23 -2.96 -17.33
CA PRO A 39 12.35 -3.77 -16.90
C PRO A 39 12.54 -4.99 -17.82
N ALA A 40 13.78 -5.30 -18.19
CA ALA A 40 14.08 -6.38 -19.15
C ALA A 40 13.52 -7.76 -18.72
N SER A 41 13.42 -8.03 -17.42
CA SER A 41 12.79 -9.26 -16.91
C SER A 41 11.28 -9.31 -17.23
N LEU A 42 10.57 -8.18 -17.09
CA LEU A 42 9.15 -8.10 -17.46
C LEU A 42 8.95 -8.23 -18.96
N GLU A 43 9.86 -7.71 -19.79
CA GLU A 43 9.83 -7.91 -21.24
C GLU A 43 9.96 -9.40 -21.59
N ARG A 44 10.96 -10.10 -21.03
CA ARG A 44 11.17 -11.55 -21.25
C ARG A 44 10.01 -12.40 -20.75
N LEU A 45 9.40 -12.05 -19.62
CA LEU A 45 8.19 -12.71 -19.12
C LEU A 45 7.03 -12.55 -20.10
N ARG A 46 6.80 -11.34 -20.62
CA ARG A 46 5.75 -11.07 -21.61
C ARG A 46 5.99 -11.80 -22.93
N GLU A 47 7.24 -11.85 -23.41
CA GLU A 47 7.61 -12.60 -24.62
C GLU A 47 7.31 -14.10 -24.50
N ARG A 48 7.34 -14.64 -23.27
CA ARG A 48 6.94 -16.02 -22.95
C ARG A 48 5.43 -16.22 -22.81
N GLY A 49 4.64 -15.16 -22.92
CA GLY A 49 3.18 -15.20 -22.75
C GLY A 49 2.70 -15.05 -21.29
N VAL A 50 3.58 -14.68 -20.36
CA VAL A 50 3.20 -14.41 -18.97
C VAL A 50 2.44 -13.08 -18.90
N THR A 51 1.24 -13.10 -18.32
CA THR A 51 0.46 -11.86 -18.12
C THR A 51 1.11 -11.03 -17.01
N VAL A 52 1.20 -9.71 -17.20
CA VAL A 52 1.69 -8.79 -16.16
C VAL A 52 0.56 -7.85 -15.77
N VAL A 53 0.13 -7.93 -14.50
CA VAL A 53 -0.89 -7.05 -13.93
C VAL A 53 -0.21 -5.93 -13.12
N PRO A 54 -0.43 -4.65 -13.44
CA PRO A 54 0.06 -3.56 -12.62
C PRO A 54 -0.86 -3.33 -11.42
N HIS A 55 -0.26 -3.26 -10.25
CA HIS A 55 -0.93 -2.99 -8.98
C HIS A 55 -0.49 -1.63 -8.43
N GLY A 56 -1.42 -0.69 -8.38
CA GLY A 56 -1.18 0.67 -7.89
C GLY A 56 -1.18 0.74 -6.37
N VAL A 57 -0.39 1.66 -5.81
CA VAL A 57 -0.30 1.87 -4.34
C VAL A 57 -0.48 3.33 -3.93
N SER A 58 -0.81 4.22 -4.88
CA SER A 58 -0.72 5.67 -4.65
C SER A 58 -1.96 6.50 -4.97
N LEU A 59 -3.02 5.94 -5.57
CA LEU A 59 -4.21 6.72 -5.93
C LEU A 59 -4.97 7.17 -4.68
N GLY A 60 -5.13 6.28 -3.70
CA GLY A 60 -5.82 6.59 -2.45
C GLY A 60 -7.30 6.90 -2.68
N LEU A 61 -7.97 6.04 -3.47
CA LEU A 61 -9.35 6.23 -3.92
C LEU A 61 -10.37 6.37 -2.79
N GLY A 62 -10.04 5.88 -1.59
CA GLY A 62 -10.86 6.05 -0.39
C GLY A 62 -10.77 7.42 0.27
N GLY A 63 -9.90 8.32 -0.23
CA GLY A 63 -9.75 9.68 0.31
C GLY A 63 -10.88 10.62 -0.08
N ALA A 64 -11.13 11.63 0.74
CA ALA A 64 -12.13 12.66 0.46
C ALA A 64 -11.77 13.60 -0.69
N ASP A 65 -10.49 13.65 -1.10
CA ASP A 65 -10.09 14.33 -2.32
C ASP A 65 -10.42 13.49 -3.55
N ARG A 66 -10.59 14.14 -4.71
CA ARG A 66 -10.70 13.42 -5.98
C ARG A 66 -9.34 12.83 -6.38
N PRO A 67 -9.30 11.69 -7.10
CA PRO A 67 -8.04 11.10 -7.52
C PRO A 67 -7.21 12.06 -8.38
N ASP A 68 -5.89 12.09 -8.17
CA ASP A 68 -4.99 12.96 -8.93
C ASP A 68 -4.98 12.57 -10.42
N PRO A 69 -5.30 13.50 -11.35
CA PRO A 69 -5.35 13.20 -12.78
C PRO A 69 -4.00 12.74 -13.35
N GLY A 70 -2.88 13.23 -12.82
CA GLY A 70 -1.55 12.85 -13.26
C GLY A 70 -1.20 11.41 -12.88
N ARG A 71 -1.58 10.97 -11.68
CA ARG A 71 -1.41 9.57 -11.26
C ARG A 71 -2.31 8.62 -12.04
N LEU A 72 -3.55 9.01 -12.31
CA LEU A 72 -4.45 8.24 -13.18
C LEU A 72 -3.87 8.08 -14.59
N ALA A 73 -3.40 9.16 -15.19
CA ALA A 73 -2.73 9.12 -16.50
C ALA A 73 -1.46 8.24 -16.46
N GLY A 74 -0.69 8.30 -15.37
CA GLY A 74 0.48 7.46 -15.16
C GLY A 74 0.15 5.97 -15.07
N LEU A 75 -0.92 5.59 -14.37
CA LEU A 75 -1.39 4.21 -14.28
C LEU A 75 -1.96 3.73 -15.62
N ALA A 76 -2.74 4.57 -16.30
CA ALA A 76 -3.27 4.28 -17.63
C ALA A 76 -2.17 4.02 -18.66
N ALA A 77 -1.10 4.83 -18.65
CA ALA A 77 0.06 4.64 -19.52
C ALA A 77 0.76 3.30 -19.27
N ARG A 78 0.93 2.91 -18.00
CA ARG A 78 1.55 1.62 -17.62
C ARG A 78 0.66 0.44 -18.00
N ALA A 79 -0.66 0.57 -17.84
CA ALA A 79 -1.62 -0.43 -18.30
C ALA A 79 -1.51 -0.66 -19.82
N ALA A 80 -1.46 0.43 -20.60
CA ALA A 80 -1.29 0.35 -22.05
C ALA A 80 0.07 -0.25 -22.45
N LEU A 81 1.16 0.15 -21.78
CA LEU A 81 2.51 -0.38 -22.03
C LEU A 81 2.60 -1.89 -21.78
N LEU A 82 1.96 -2.37 -20.72
CA LEU A 82 1.92 -3.79 -20.36
C LEU A 82 0.93 -4.59 -21.21
N GLY A 83 -0.06 -3.95 -21.84
CA GLY A 83 -1.17 -4.65 -22.49
C GLY A 83 -1.94 -5.53 -21.51
N THR A 84 -2.06 -5.06 -20.26
CA THR A 84 -2.66 -5.82 -19.14
C THR A 84 -4.18 -5.98 -19.33
N PRO A 85 -4.80 -7.07 -18.84
CA PRO A 85 -6.25 -7.23 -18.87
C PRO A 85 -6.99 -6.37 -17.82
N LEU A 86 -6.31 -5.93 -16.76
CA LEU A 86 -6.86 -5.04 -15.73
C LEU A 86 -5.75 -4.29 -14.98
N VAL A 87 -6.13 -3.33 -14.16
CA VAL A 87 -5.26 -2.74 -13.13
C VAL A 87 -5.88 -2.91 -11.76
N THR A 88 -5.06 -2.91 -10.71
CA THR A 88 -5.54 -2.98 -9.32
C THR A 88 -5.08 -1.81 -8.46
N GLU A 89 -5.83 -1.52 -7.40
CA GLU A 89 -5.51 -0.54 -6.36
C GLU A 89 -6.22 -0.95 -5.06
N HIS A 90 -5.97 -0.26 -3.97
CA HIS A 90 -6.52 -0.48 -2.66
C HIS A 90 -7.73 0.39 -2.35
N ILE A 91 -8.58 -0.13 -1.48
CA ILE A 91 -9.63 0.59 -0.78
C ILE A 91 -9.01 1.25 0.45
N ALA A 92 -8.25 2.32 0.20
CA ALA A 92 -7.52 3.04 1.22
C ALA A 92 -7.55 4.55 0.95
N PHE A 93 -7.33 5.32 2.02
CA PHE A 93 -6.91 6.71 1.89
C PHE A 93 -5.45 6.84 2.36
N VAL A 94 -4.72 7.76 1.74
CA VAL A 94 -3.29 8.00 2.05
C VAL A 94 -3.05 9.45 2.45
N ARG A 95 -4.00 10.33 2.09
CA ARG A 95 -3.93 11.78 2.25
C ARG A 95 -5.24 12.31 2.78
N ALA A 96 -5.16 13.39 3.53
CA ALA A 96 -6.30 14.17 4.01
C ALA A 96 -5.83 15.60 4.30
N GLY A 97 -6.75 16.46 4.73
CA GLY A 97 -6.49 17.87 4.98
C GLY A 97 -6.77 18.75 3.76
N GLY A 98 -6.14 19.92 3.71
CA GLY A 98 -6.25 20.84 2.58
C GLY A 98 -7.37 21.89 2.71
N PRO A 99 -7.60 22.66 1.63
CA PRO A 99 -8.44 23.86 1.66
C PRO A 99 -9.90 23.60 2.10
N VAL A 100 -10.46 22.45 1.72
CA VAL A 100 -11.85 22.08 2.03
C VAL A 100 -12.11 22.05 3.54
N VAL A 101 -11.14 21.55 4.31
CA VAL A 101 -11.24 21.43 5.78
C VAL A 101 -10.43 22.51 6.53
N GLY A 102 -9.83 23.46 5.80
CA GLY A 102 -9.04 24.54 6.40
C GLY A 102 -7.79 24.07 7.16
N SER A 103 -7.16 22.98 6.73
CA SER A 103 -5.94 22.43 7.37
C SER A 103 -4.80 22.22 6.36
N PRO A 104 -3.54 22.08 6.81
CA PRO A 104 -2.46 21.67 5.92
C PRO A 104 -2.76 20.34 5.25
N ALA A 105 -2.25 20.12 4.03
CA ALA A 105 -2.28 18.80 3.41
C ALA A 105 -1.39 17.84 4.21
N LEU A 106 -1.88 16.63 4.46
CA LEU A 106 -1.20 15.60 5.23
C LEU A 106 -1.08 14.34 4.39
N GLU A 107 0.03 13.62 4.56
CA GLU A 107 0.27 12.33 3.92
C GLU A 107 0.76 11.31 4.94
N ALA A 108 0.13 10.15 4.96
CA ALA A 108 0.48 9.04 5.84
C ALA A 108 1.77 8.32 5.40
N GLY A 109 2.10 8.39 4.10
CA GLY A 109 3.16 7.59 3.48
C GLY A 109 2.81 6.10 3.35
N HIS A 110 1.60 5.70 3.77
CA HIS A 110 1.10 4.34 3.67
C HIS A 110 -0.43 4.33 3.66
N LEU A 111 -1.01 3.17 3.34
CA LEU A 111 -2.44 2.94 3.27
C LEU A 111 -3.06 3.07 4.66
N LEU A 112 -4.22 3.73 4.73
CA LEU A 112 -5.05 3.80 5.93
C LEU A 112 -6.47 3.33 5.61
N PRO A 113 -7.14 2.64 6.55
CA PRO A 113 -8.46 2.06 6.33
C PRO A 113 -9.50 3.17 6.18
N VAL A 114 -10.39 3.03 5.21
CA VAL A 114 -11.54 3.94 5.06
C VAL A 114 -12.57 3.71 6.17
N PRO A 115 -13.31 4.74 6.60
CA PRO A 115 -14.49 4.52 7.43
C PRO A 115 -15.53 3.74 6.62
N ARG A 116 -16.06 2.64 7.17
CA ARG A 116 -17.14 1.86 6.52
C ARG A 116 -18.50 2.50 6.79
N THR A 117 -18.65 3.76 6.39
CA THR A 117 -19.90 4.55 6.49
C THR A 117 -20.51 4.76 5.12
N TRP A 118 -21.80 5.10 5.06
CA TRP A 118 -22.47 5.42 3.80
C TRP A 118 -21.85 6.66 3.11
N ASP A 119 -21.41 7.64 3.88
CA ASP A 119 -20.76 8.85 3.35
C ASP A 119 -19.43 8.53 2.65
N ALA A 120 -18.59 7.70 3.28
CA ALA A 120 -17.31 7.30 2.71
C ALA A 120 -17.48 6.37 1.51
N LEU A 121 -18.51 5.50 1.54
CA LEU A 121 -18.88 4.67 0.39
C LEU A 121 -19.29 5.53 -0.81
N GLU A 122 -20.09 6.58 -0.62
CA GLU A 122 -20.50 7.49 -1.69
C GLU A 122 -19.29 8.20 -2.33
N VAL A 123 -18.38 8.69 -1.49
CA VAL A 123 -17.11 9.32 -1.94
C VAL A 123 -16.25 8.32 -2.71
N LEU A 124 -16.08 7.11 -2.18
CA LEU A 124 -15.32 6.05 -2.84
C LEU A 124 -15.96 5.70 -4.19
N CYS A 125 -17.28 5.56 -4.27
CA CYS A 125 -17.98 5.29 -5.52
C CYS A 125 -17.76 6.40 -6.56
N GLU A 126 -17.80 7.67 -6.17
CA GLU A 126 -17.48 8.78 -7.08
C GLU A 126 -16.03 8.69 -7.57
N ASN A 127 -15.08 8.48 -6.66
CA ASN A 127 -13.65 8.39 -7.00
C ASN A 127 -13.34 7.18 -7.89
N VAL A 128 -14.01 6.04 -7.67
CA VAL A 128 -13.89 4.82 -8.47
C VAL A 128 -14.40 5.06 -9.89
N ARG A 129 -15.54 5.74 -10.06
CA ARG A 129 -16.05 6.10 -11.40
C ARG A 129 -15.07 7.00 -12.15
N ILE A 130 -14.51 8.01 -11.49
CA ILE A 130 -13.47 8.88 -12.08
C ILE A 130 -12.25 8.04 -12.53
N ALA A 131 -11.83 7.08 -11.72
CA ALA A 131 -10.72 6.20 -12.06
C ALA A 131 -11.07 5.28 -13.25
N GLN A 132 -12.23 4.63 -13.23
CA GLN A 132 -12.71 3.77 -14.32
C GLN A 132 -12.80 4.54 -15.65
N ASP A 133 -13.30 5.78 -15.63
CA ASP A 133 -13.40 6.63 -16.82
C ASP A 133 -12.02 7.02 -17.39
N SER A 134 -10.98 7.02 -16.54
CA SER A 134 -9.62 7.42 -16.90
C SER A 134 -8.72 6.25 -17.31
N LEU A 135 -9.12 5.02 -17.02
CA LEU A 135 -8.32 3.82 -17.21
C LEU A 135 -8.73 3.09 -18.51
N PRO A 136 -7.77 2.56 -19.29
CA PRO A 136 -8.08 1.90 -20.56
C PRO A 136 -8.61 0.46 -20.38
N VAL A 137 -8.62 -0.04 -19.14
CA VAL A 137 -8.93 -1.43 -18.77
C VAL A 137 -9.70 -1.45 -17.44
N PRO A 138 -10.40 -2.54 -17.12
CA PRO A 138 -11.10 -2.67 -15.84
C PRO A 138 -10.20 -2.42 -14.63
N LEU A 139 -10.81 -1.86 -13.58
CA LEU A 139 -10.20 -1.66 -12.27
C LEU A 139 -10.68 -2.77 -11.31
N ALA A 140 -9.77 -3.35 -10.53
CA ALA A 140 -10.12 -4.12 -9.34
C ALA A 140 -9.60 -3.46 -8.07
N LEU A 141 -10.34 -3.59 -6.97
CA LEU A 141 -10.01 -2.94 -5.70
C LEU A 141 -9.77 -3.93 -4.57
N GLU A 142 -8.73 -3.65 -3.79
CA GLU A 142 -8.22 -4.51 -2.73
C GLU A 142 -8.66 -4.09 -1.33
N ASN A 143 -9.09 -5.07 -0.52
CA ASN A 143 -9.30 -4.89 0.91
C ASN A 143 -7.95 -4.87 1.64
N ILE A 144 -7.80 -3.98 2.64
CA ILE A 144 -6.53 -3.82 3.35
C ILE A 144 -6.59 -4.41 4.76
N ALA A 145 -5.43 -4.81 5.28
CA ALA A 145 -5.25 -5.01 6.71
C ALA A 145 -5.44 -3.68 7.46
N ALA A 146 -6.18 -3.71 8.56
CA ALA A 146 -6.46 -2.56 9.40
C ALA A 146 -6.08 -2.84 10.86
N LEU A 147 -5.21 -1.99 11.41
CA LEU A 147 -4.88 -2.03 12.84
C LEU A 147 -5.86 -1.23 13.70
N ILE A 148 -6.58 -0.29 13.09
CA ILE A 148 -7.51 0.63 13.75
C ILE A 148 -8.92 0.37 13.23
N SER A 149 -9.92 0.52 14.10
CA SER A 149 -11.34 0.51 13.74
C SER A 149 -11.89 1.93 13.81
N TRP A 150 -12.74 2.27 12.83
CA TRP A 150 -13.51 3.50 12.89
C TRP A 150 -14.65 3.33 13.91
N PRO A 151 -14.90 4.32 14.79
CA PRO A 151 -15.89 4.18 15.86
C PRO A 151 -17.34 4.19 15.36
N ASP A 152 -17.58 4.65 14.15
CA ASP A 152 -18.87 4.93 13.54
C ASP A 152 -19.16 4.05 12.32
N GLU A 153 -18.53 2.88 12.19
CA GLU A 153 -18.80 1.95 11.09
C GLU A 153 -20.28 1.54 11.04
N GLU A 154 -20.87 1.67 9.86
CA GLU A 154 -22.28 1.37 9.60
C GLU A 154 -22.47 0.07 8.81
N LEU A 155 -21.38 -0.41 8.21
CA LEU A 155 -21.30 -1.58 7.33
C LEU A 155 -20.17 -2.50 7.76
N THR A 156 -20.39 -3.80 7.64
CA THR A 156 -19.31 -4.80 7.71
C THR A 156 -18.39 -4.68 6.49
N GLU A 157 -17.24 -5.38 6.48
CA GLU A 157 -16.34 -5.41 5.32
C GLU A 157 -17.06 -5.91 4.07
N GLY A 158 -17.72 -7.07 4.19
CA GLY A 158 -18.40 -7.70 3.07
C GLY A 158 -19.56 -6.85 2.55
N GLN A 159 -20.34 -6.21 3.43
CA GLN A 159 -21.42 -5.30 3.03
C GLN A 159 -20.88 -4.05 2.31
N PHE A 160 -19.79 -3.46 2.81
CA PHE A 160 -19.16 -2.30 2.17
C PHE A 160 -18.64 -2.62 0.77
N LEU A 161 -18.00 -3.79 0.60
CA LEU A 161 -17.51 -4.27 -0.69
C LEU A 161 -18.66 -4.65 -1.64
N ALA A 162 -19.72 -5.28 -1.12
CA ALA A 162 -20.91 -5.62 -1.88
C ALA A 162 -21.59 -4.39 -2.48
N GLU A 163 -21.79 -3.34 -1.68
CA GLU A 163 -22.37 -2.07 -2.16
C GLU A 163 -21.45 -1.35 -3.14
N LEU A 164 -20.14 -1.35 -2.90
CA LEU A 164 -19.17 -0.76 -3.81
C LEU A 164 -19.26 -1.39 -5.21
N VAL A 165 -19.29 -2.73 -5.26
CA VAL A 165 -19.45 -3.49 -6.52
C VAL A 165 -20.80 -3.19 -7.16
N GLU A 166 -21.89 -3.23 -6.41
CA GLU A 166 -23.24 -2.97 -6.94
C GLU A 166 -23.35 -1.57 -7.57
N ARG A 167 -22.76 -0.55 -6.92
CA ARG A 167 -22.86 0.86 -7.36
C ARG A 167 -21.91 1.23 -8.51
N THR A 168 -20.82 0.50 -8.70
CA THR A 168 -19.74 0.89 -9.63
C THR A 168 -19.38 -0.16 -10.67
N GLY A 169 -19.79 -1.42 -10.47
CA GLY A 169 -19.36 -2.55 -11.29
C GLY A 169 -17.86 -2.86 -11.20
N VAL A 170 -17.14 -2.26 -10.24
CA VAL A 170 -15.71 -2.51 -10.04
C VAL A 170 -15.46 -3.98 -9.70
N ARG A 171 -14.29 -4.50 -10.06
CA ARG A 171 -13.88 -5.85 -9.66
C ARG A 171 -13.24 -5.81 -8.27
N LEU A 172 -13.09 -6.97 -7.63
CA LEU A 172 -12.44 -7.08 -6.32
C LEU A 172 -11.14 -7.86 -6.42
N LEU A 173 -10.09 -7.34 -5.81
CA LEU A 173 -8.91 -8.10 -5.41
C LEU A 173 -9.12 -8.46 -3.93
N ILE A 174 -9.24 -9.75 -3.61
CA ILE A 174 -9.42 -10.15 -2.21
C ILE A 174 -8.10 -10.65 -1.67
N ASP A 175 -7.58 -9.98 -0.67
CA ASP A 175 -6.43 -10.46 0.08
C ASP A 175 -6.90 -11.23 1.31
N VAL A 176 -6.67 -12.55 1.29
CA VAL A 176 -7.03 -13.43 2.41
C VAL A 176 -6.08 -13.31 3.61
N ALA A 177 -4.84 -12.84 3.40
CA ALA A 177 -3.94 -12.48 4.48
C ALA A 177 -4.44 -11.22 5.20
N ASN A 178 -5.01 -10.26 4.47
CA ASN A 178 -5.68 -9.10 5.07
C ASN A 178 -6.92 -9.49 5.87
N LEU A 179 -7.74 -10.42 5.38
CA LEU A 179 -8.87 -10.96 6.15
C LEU A 179 -8.40 -11.63 7.45
N HIS A 180 -7.34 -12.45 7.39
CA HIS A 180 -6.77 -13.05 8.58
C HIS A 180 -6.19 -12.01 9.55
N THR A 181 -5.51 -10.99 9.02
CA THR A 181 -4.98 -9.87 9.83
C THR A 181 -6.10 -9.13 10.55
N ASN A 182 -7.20 -8.83 9.86
CA ASN A 182 -8.38 -8.17 10.43
C ASN A 182 -9.05 -9.05 11.50
N HIS A 183 -9.04 -10.38 11.33
CA HIS A 183 -9.47 -11.30 12.37
C HIS A 183 -8.65 -11.18 13.66
N VAL A 184 -7.33 -11.28 13.56
CA VAL A 184 -6.46 -11.23 14.74
C VAL A 184 -6.49 -9.84 15.38
N ASN A 185 -6.49 -8.77 14.58
CA ASN A 185 -6.35 -7.41 15.10
C ASN A 185 -7.67 -6.78 15.56
N ARG A 186 -8.79 -7.11 14.91
CA ARG A 186 -10.10 -6.46 15.11
C ARG A 186 -11.21 -7.43 15.53
N GLY A 187 -10.95 -8.74 15.55
CA GLY A 187 -11.94 -9.76 15.90
C GLY A 187 -12.97 -10.02 14.80
N GLU A 188 -12.71 -9.59 13.56
CA GLU A 188 -13.61 -9.80 12.43
C GLU A 188 -13.51 -11.24 11.94
N ASP A 189 -14.62 -11.95 11.81
CA ASP A 189 -14.60 -13.34 11.34
C ASP A 189 -14.43 -13.40 9.80
N PRO A 190 -13.35 -14.00 9.27
CA PRO A 190 -13.15 -14.11 7.83
C PRO A 190 -14.29 -14.85 7.13
N ALA A 191 -14.88 -15.86 7.77
CA ALA A 191 -15.98 -16.61 7.16
C ALA A 191 -17.22 -15.73 6.95
N THR A 192 -17.55 -14.89 7.93
CA THR A 192 -18.60 -13.87 7.83
C THR A 192 -18.34 -12.89 6.69
N ALA A 193 -17.12 -12.34 6.58
CA ALA A 193 -16.76 -11.46 5.47
C ALA A 193 -16.93 -12.15 4.11
N LEU A 194 -16.41 -13.38 3.97
CA LEU A 194 -16.51 -14.17 2.74
C LEU A 194 -17.95 -14.53 2.35
N ASP A 195 -18.85 -14.75 3.32
CA ASP A 195 -20.27 -15.01 3.05
C ASP A 195 -21.03 -13.79 2.51
N GLU A 196 -20.53 -12.58 2.78
CA GLU A 196 -21.11 -11.32 2.35
C GLU A 196 -20.53 -10.81 1.02
N LEU A 197 -19.37 -11.30 0.59
CA LEU A 197 -18.69 -10.85 -0.62
C LEU A 197 -19.47 -11.19 -1.91
N PRO A 198 -19.49 -10.27 -2.91
CA PRO A 198 -19.89 -10.60 -4.28
C PRO A 198 -18.79 -11.42 -4.96
N VAL A 199 -18.73 -12.73 -4.68
CA VAL A 199 -17.63 -13.60 -5.14
C VAL A 199 -17.48 -13.64 -6.68
N GLU A 200 -18.53 -13.38 -7.43
CA GLU A 200 -18.54 -13.22 -8.88
C GLU A 200 -17.77 -11.98 -9.38
N ALA A 201 -17.56 -10.99 -8.52
CA ALA A 201 -16.81 -9.77 -8.81
C ALA A 201 -15.30 -9.92 -8.60
N ILE A 202 -14.85 -11.02 -7.99
CA ILE A 202 -13.43 -11.26 -7.73
C ILE A 202 -12.65 -11.34 -9.06
N ALA A 203 -11.61 -10.52 -9.19
CA ALA A 203 -10.66 -10.54 -10.30
C ALA A 203 -9.53 -11.54 -10.03
N TYR A 204 -8.96 -11.53 -8.82
CA TYR A 204 -8.01 -12.52 -8.30
C TYR A 204 -7.86 -12.35 -6.78
N VAL A 205 -7.05 -13.20 -6.17
CA VAL A 205 -6.83 -13.27 -4.72
C VAL A 205 -5.36 -13.08 -4.39
N HIS A 206 -5.07 -12.31 -3.35
CA HIS A 206 -3.75 -12.21 -2.74
C HIS A 206 -3.60 -13.18 -1.57
N VAL A 207 -2.42 -13.77 -1.47
CA VAL A 207 -1.97 -14.60 -0.36
C VAL A 207 -0.59 -14.12 0.03
N ALA A 208 -0.45 -13.68 1.27
CA ALA A 208 0.83 -13.28 1.83
C ALA A 208 1.04 -13.92 3.21
N GLY A 209 2.28 -13.84 3.69
CA GLY A 209 2.60 -14.21 5.07
C GLY A 209 2.86 -13.00 5.95
N GLY A 210 2.70 -13.20 7.25
CA GLY A 210 2.86 -12.19 8.27
C GLY A 210 3.37 -12.81 9.57
N VAL A 211 3.49 -11.97 10.59
CA VAL A 211 3.99 -12.40 11.90
C VAL A 211 3.18 -11.76 13.01
N GLU A 212 2.85 -12.55 14.03
CA GLU A 212 2.28 -12.02 15.25
C GLU A 212 3.39 -11.54 16.20
N LYS A 213 3.26 -10.31 16.69
CA LYS A 213 4.15 -9.74 17.70
C LYS A 213 3.34 -8.98 18.73
N ASP A 214 3.58 -9.27 20.01
CA ASP A 214 2.94 -8.58 21.14
C ASP A 214 1.38 -8.58 21.07
N GLY A 215 0.80 -9.66 20.53
CA GLY A 215 -0.66 -9.81 20.35
C GLY A 215 -1.24 -9.00 19.20
N VAL A 216 -0.40 -8.57 18.25
CA VAL A 216 -0.79 -7.84 17.03
C VAL A 216 -0.24 -8.59 15.83
N TRP A 217 -1.10 -8.89 14.87
CA TRP A 217 -0.65 -9.43 13.59
C TRP A 217 -0.08 -8.30 12.74
N HIS A 218 1.16 -8.49 12.31
CA HIS A 218 1.84 -7.62 11.38
C HIS A 218 1.82 -8.25 10.00
N ASP A 219 1.06 -7.60 9.12
CA ASP A 219 0.98 -7.95 7.72
C ASP A 219 2.19 -7.37 6.97
N THR A 220 3.29 -8.12 7.04
CA THR A 220 4.61 -7.65 6.56
C THR A 220 4.91 -8.04 5.11
N HIS A 221 4.24 -9.07 4.62
CA HIS A 221 4.55 -9.73 3.34
C HIS A 221 6.01 -10.19 3.21
N ALA A 222 6.72 -10.31 4.34
CA ALA A 222 8.12 -10.68 4.44
C ALA A 222 8.32 -12.08 5.05
N HIS A 223 7.23 -12.74 5.45
CA HIS A 223 7.27 -14.05 6.11
C HIS A 223 6.55 -15.11 5.27
N PRO A 224 6.91 -16.40 5.40
CA PRO A 224 6.22 -17.49 4.71
C PRO A 224 4.70 -17.48 4.94
N VAL A 225 3.93 -17.88 3.92
CA VAL A 225 2.48 -18.06 4.04
C VAL A 225 2.18 -19.06 5.14
N THR A 226 1.28 -18.67 6.06
CA THR A 226 0.96 -19.48 7.24
C THR A 226 -0.26 -20.34 7.00
N ARG A 227 -0.40 -21.40 7.82
CA ARG A 227 -1.57 -22.29 7.74
C ARG A 227 -2.91 -21.56 7.91
N PRO A 228 -3.08 -20.63 8.88
CA PRO A 228 -4.32 -19.86 9.01
C PRO A 228 -4.72 -19.08 7.75
N VAL A 229 -3.75 -18.51 7.02
CA VAL A 229 -4.02 -17.81 5.76
C VAL A 229 -4.49 -18.79 4.68
N LEU A 230 -3.85 -19.96 4.58
CA LEU A 230 -4.28 -21.01 3.65
C LEU A 230 -5.68 -21.57 4.00
N ASP A 231 -6.04 -21.61 5.29
CA ASP A 231 -7.38 -22.03 5.70
C ASP A 231 -8.43 -21.00 5.23
N VAL A 232 -8.15 -19.69 5.30
CA VAL A 232 -9.04 -18.64 4.71
C VAL A 232 -9.12 -18.77 3.19
N LEU A 233 -8.02 -19.09 2.50
CA LEU A 233 -8.03 -19.37 1.07
C LEU A 233 -8.93 -20.58 0.73
N SER A 234 -8.83 -21.65 1.52
CA SER A 234 -9.69 -22.84 1.39
C SER A 234 -11.17 -22.49 1.59
N GLU A 235 -11.49 -21.65 2.56
CA GLU A 235 -12.84 -21.14 2.79
C GLU A 235 -13.37 -20.33 1.60
N LEU A 236 -12.55 -19.44 1.02
CA LEU A 236 -12.91 -18.71 -0.20
C LEU A 236 -13.13 -19.67 -1.37
N ARG A 237 -12.26 -20.67 -1.54
CA ARG A 237 -12.36 -21.69 -2.61
C ARG A 237 -13.63 -22.52 -2.53
N SER A 238 -14.17 -22.73 -1.32
CA SER A 238 -15.45 -23.42 -1.11
C SER A 238 -16.67 -22.62 -1.61
N ARG A 239 -16.52 -21.30 -1.79
CA ARG A 239 -17.56 -20.38 -2.25
C ARG A 239 -17.42 -20.03 -3.73
N VAL A 240 -16.21 -20.01 -4.28
CA VAL A 240 -15.93 -19.70 -5.70
C VAL A 240 -14.67 -20.40 -6.19
N ASP A 241 -14.55 -20.70 -7.49
CA ASP A 241 -13.25 -20.95 -8.13
C ASP A 241 -12.61 -19.58 -8.44
N PRO A 242 -11.66 -19.07 -7.64
CA PRO A 242 -11.09 -17.76 -7.89
C PRO A 242 -10.38 -17.76 -9.25
N PRO A 243 -10.52 -16.69 -10.06
CA PRO A 243 -9.87 -16.64 -11.37
C PRO A 243 -8.35 -16.81 -11.31
N GLY A 244 -7.71 -16.33 -10.25
CA GLY A 244 -6.31 -16.54 -9.97
C GLY A 244 -5.95 -16.25 -8.52
N VAL A 245 -4.81 -16.77 -8.09
CA VAL A 245 -4.26 -16.57 -6.74
C VAL A 245 -2.79 -16.19 -6.89
N LEU A 246 -2.40 -15.08 -6.26
CA LEU A 246 -1.06 -14.54 -6.29
C LEU A 246 -0.40 -14.72 -4.92
N LEU A 247 0.84 -15.22 -4.92
CA LEU A 247 1.73 -15.09 -3.76
C LEU A 247 2.33 -13.69 -3.75
N GLU A 248 2.08 -12.93 -2.68
CA GLU A 248 2.72 -11.64 -2.45
C GLU A 248 3.90 -11.78 -1.47
N ARG A 249 5.05 -11.28 -1.91
CA ARG A 249 6.32 -11.21 -1.17
C ARG A 249 6.95 -9.84 -1.44
N ASP A 250 7.01 -8.98 -0.43
CA ASP A 250 7.46 -7.58 -0.58
C ASP A 250 8.84 -7.29 -0.01
N ASP A 251 9.30 -8.10 0.93
CA ASP A 251 10.58 -7.94 1.61
C ASP A 251 11.09 -9.30 2.10
N ASP A 252 12.29 -9.31 2.68
CA ASP A 252 13.00 -10.51 3.19
C ASP A 252 12.91 -11.70 2.21
N PHE A 253 13.31 -11.44 0.98
CA PHE A 253 13.14 -12.36 -0.14
C PHE A 253 13.91 -13.68 0.07
N PRO A 254 13.21 -14.84 0.20
CA PRO A 254 13.88 -16.12 0.40
C PRO A 254 14.42 -16.66 -0.93
N PRO A 255 15.25 -17.72 -0.90
CA PRO A 255 15.68 -18.42 -2.11
C PRO A 255 14.50 -18.88 -2.98
N ALA A 256 14.70 -18.92 -4.31
CA ALA A 256 13.65 -19.27 -5.27
C ALA A 256 12.96 -20.62 -4.99
N ALA A 257 13.67 -21.58 -4.41
CA ALA A 257 13.12 -22.88 -4.04
C ALA A 257 12.05 -22.78 -2.93
N GLU A 258 12.20 -21.84 -2.00
CA GLU A 258 11.21 -21.61 -0.94
C GLU A 258 9.95 -20.95 -1.52
N LEU A 259 10.11 -19.94 -2.40
CA LEU A 259 8.99 -19.34 -3.14
C LEU A 259 8.22 -20.40 -3.96
N ALA A 260 8.93 -21.30 -4.63
CA ALA A 260 8.32 -22.42 -5.34
C ALA A 260 7.55 -23.37 -4.41
N GLY A 261 8.05 -23.59 -3.19
CA GLY A 261 7.37 -24.34 -2.14
C GLY A 261 6.07 -23.68 -1.69
N GLU A 262 6.07 -22.37 -1.49
CA GLU A 262 4.87 -21.59 -1.12
C GLU A 262 3.81 -21.66 -2.24
N LEU A 263 4.21 -21.47 -3.50
CA LEU A 263 3.31 -21.63 -4.65
C LEU A 263 2.73 -23.04 -4.76
N THR A 264 3.52 -24.06 -4.42
CA THR A 264 3.07 -25.45 -4.35
C THR A 264 2.03 -25.64 -3.25
N ALA A 265 2.22 -25.03 -2.08
CA ALA A 265 1.26 -25.09 -0.98
C ALA A 265 -0.07 -24.40 -1.33
N ILE A 266 -0.02 -23.25 -2.04
CA ILE A 266 -1.20 -22.56 -2.55
C ILE A 266 -1.97 -23.46 -3.53
N ARG A 267 -1.29 -24.07 -4.51
CA ARG A 267 -1.90 -25.02 -5.45
C ARG A 267 -2.57 -26.19 -4.73
N ALA A 268 -1.85 -26.83 -3.82
CA ALA A 268 -2.36 -27.95 -3.04
C ALA A 268 -3.60 -27.57 -2.22
N THR A 269 -3.66 -26.35 -1.71
CA THR A 269 -4.82 -25.82 -0.96
C THR A 269 -6.04 -25.69 -1.87
N LEU A 270 -5.87 -25.14 -3.08
CA LEU A 270 -6.95 -24.99 -4.07
C LEU A 270 -7.46 -26.32 -4.62
N ASP A 271 -6.56 -27.30 -4.79
CA ASP A 271 -6.87 -28.65 -5.29
C ASP A 271 -7.60 -29.50 -4.24
N ALA A 272 -7.24 -29.35 -2.96
CA ALA A 272 -7.83 -30.11 -1.86
C ALA A 272 -9.18 -29.56 -1.38
N ALA A 273 -9.39 -28.25 -1.49
CA ALA A 273 -10.63 -27.61 -1.08
C ALA A 273 -11.81 -28.05 -1.97
N ALA A 274 -12.98 -28.27 -1.37
CA ALA A 274 -14.17 -28.60 -2.13
C ALA A 274 -14.49 -27.46 -3.11
N SER A 275 -14.60 -27.76 -4.41
CA SER A 275 -15.00 -26.75 -5.39
C SER A 275 -16.45 -26.32 -5.13
N ALA A 276 -16.70 -25.02 -5.17
CA ALA A 276 -18.03 -24.44 -5.00
C ALA A 276 -19.08 -25.11 -5.91
N PRO A 277 -20.30 -25.40 -5.40
CA PRO A 277 -21.44 -25.69 -6.26
C PRO A 277 -21.71 -24.46 -7.14
N GLY A 278 -21.97 -24.65 -8.44
CA GLY A 278 -22.04 -23.59 -9.45
C GLY A 278 -23.12 -22.51 -9.29
N ALA A 279 -23.78 -22.41 -8.13
CA ALA A 279 -24.66 -21.31 -7.76
C ALA A 279 -24.17 -20.72 -6.42
N GLY A 280 -23.79 -19.43 -6.42
CA GLY A 280 -23.32 -18.73 -5.23
C GLY A 280 -24.34 -18.80 -4.09
N ARG A 281 -23.86 -18.88 -2.85
CA ARG A 281 -24.74 -18.82 -1.68
C ARG A 281 -25.49 -17.48 -1.67
N PRO A 282 -26.77 -17.45 -1.28
CA PRO A 282 -27.49 -16.18 -1.11
C PRO A 282 -26.75 -15.30 -0.11
N ARG A 283 -26.36 -14.10 -0.55
CA ARG A 283 -25.71 -13.11 0.32
C ARG A 283 -26.70 -12.57 1.36
N PRO A 284 -26.26 -12.27 2.58
CA PRO A 284 -27.07 -11.52 3.54
C PRO A 284 -27.54 -10.17 2.95
N ALA A 285 -28.70 -9.69 3.39
CA ALA A 285 -29.20 -8.39 2.97
C ALA A 285 -28.35 -7.27 3.60
N VAL A 286 -27.88 -6.34 2.76
CA VAL A 286 -27.21 -5.12 3.23
C VAL A 286 -28.23 -4.20 3.93
N PRO A 287 -27.87 -3.53 5.03
CA PRO A 287 -28.70 -2.49 5.63
C PRO A 287 -29.11 -1.43 4.59
N LYS A 288 -30.31 -0.85 4.72
CA LYS A 288 -30.71 0.24 3.82
C LYS A 288 -29.99 1.53 4.16
N GLU A 289 -29.45 2.21 3.15
CA GLU A 289 -28.92 3.55 3.30
C GLU A 289 -30.00 4.51 3.85
N PRO A 290 -29.69 5.31 4.89
CA PRO A 290 -30.64 6.29 5.42
C PRO A 290 -30.97 7.38 4.39
N ALA A 291 -32.27 7.67 4.21
CA ALA A 291 -32.73 8.64 3.22
C ALA A 291 -32.17 10.06 3.46
N GLY A 292 -31.74 10.73 2.38
CA GLY A 292 -31.38 12.15 2.38
C GLY A 292 -29.95 12.51 2.82
N ARG A 293 -29.03 11.53 2.90
CA ARG A 293 -27.66 11.75 3.40
C ARG A 293 -26.61 12.23 2.40
N THR A 294 -26.87 12.20 1.09
CA THR A 294 -25.83 12.44 0.07
C THR A 294 -25.22 13.84 0.10
N ALA A 295 -25.96 14.87 0.51
CA ALA A 295 -25.45 16.22 0.61
C ALA A 295 -24.35 16.34 1.70
N GLY A 296 -23.14 16.77 1.31
CA GLY A 296 -22.03 16.99 2.22
C GLY A 296 -21.28 15.73 2.68
N ALA A 297 -21.54 14.55 2.08
CA ALA A 297 -20.84 13.30 2.40
C ALA A 297 -19.31 13.44 2.27
N ARG A 298 -18.85 14.11 1.21
CA ARG A 298 -17.42 14.40 0.97
C ARG A 298 -16.81 15.27 2.06
N ASP A 299 -17.49 16.33 2.49
CA ASP A 299 -17.01 17.22 3.54
C ASP A 299 -16.91 16.50 4.90
N ARG A 300 -17.92 15.70 5.26
CA ARG A 300 -17.91 14.90 6.49
C ARG A 300 -16.79 13.86 6.48
N THR A 301 -16.62 13.16 5.36
CA THR A 301 -15.51 12.22 5.15
C THR A 301 -14.16 12.92 5.26
N ALA A 302 -14.01 14.12 4.67
CA ALA A 302 -12.79 14.91 4.72
C ALA A 302 -12.42 15.30 6.15
N VAL A 303 -13.39 15.77 6.94
CA VAL A 303 -13.17 16.13 8.35
C VAL A 303 -12.73 14.90 9.16
N ALA A 304 -13.43 13.77 9.02
CA ALA A 304 -13.13 12.55 9.75
C ALA A 304 -11.72 12.00 9.43
N GLN A 305 -11.38 11.91 8.14
CA GLN A 305 -10.05 11.46 7.68
C GLN A 305 -8.95 12.42 8.12
N THR A 306 -9.20 13.73 8.07
CA THR A 306 -8.22 14.75 8.52
C THR A 306 -7.95 14.64 10.01
N ALA A 307 -9.00 14.47 10.83
CA ALA A 307 -8.87 14.32 12.27
C ALA A 307 -8.03 13.08 12.63
N LEU A 308 -8.34 11.94 12.01
CA LEU A 308 -7.58 10.71 12.21
C LEU A 308 -6.12 10.88 11.77
N LEU A 309 -5.89 11.34 10.53
CA LEU A 309 -4.53 11.44 9.99
C LEU A 309 -3.68 12.44 10.79
N SER A 310 -4.24 13.59 11.18
CA SER A 310 -3.54 14.56 12.02
C SER A 310 -3.06 13.94 13.34
N SER A 311 -3.87 13.06 13.96
CA SER A 311 -3.49 12.40 15.21
C SER A 311 -2.36 11.37 15.02
N LEU A 312 -2.29 10.77 13.84
CA LEU A 312 -1.28 9.76 13.51
C LEU A 312 0.08 10.38 13.15
N VAL A 313 0.09 11.52 12.44
CA VAL A 313 1.33 12.08 11.85
C VAL A 313 1.71 13.49 12.29
N ALA A 314 0.80 14.24 12.91
CA ALA A 314 1.01 15.63 13.31
C ALA A 314 0.91 15.86 14.83
N GLY A 315 0.73 14.79 15.62
CA GLY A 315 0.71 14.87 17.08
C GLY A 315 -0.53 15.56 17.66
N THR A 316 -1.61 15.68 16.89
CA THR A 316 -2.88 16.20 17.42
C THR A 316 -3.54 15.18 18.36
N PRO A 317 -4.46 15.60 19.24
CA PRO A 317 -5.19 14.66 20.09
C PRO A 317 -5.90 13.57 19.29
N VAL A 318 -6.00 12.38 19.87
CA VAL A 318 -6.77 11.26 19.33
C VAL A 318 -8.25 11.66 19.24
N PRO A 319 -8.91 11.52 18.08
CA PRO A 319 -10.34 11.81 17.95
C PRO A 319 -11.19 10.91 18.85
N GLU A 320 -12.38 11.37 19.18
CA GLU A 320 -13.32 10.63 20.03
C GLU A 320 -13.66 9.25 19.44
N GLY A 321 -13.87 8.26 20.31
CA GLY A 321 -14.24 6.89 19.93
C GLY A 321 -13.06 5.98 19.53
N PHE A 322 -11.90 6.52 19.17
CA PHE A 322 -10.75 5.71 18.77
C PHE A 322 -9.96 5.12 19.94
N ASP A 323 -9.46 3.89 19.77
CA ASP A 323 -8.52 3.25 20.70
C ASP A 323 -7.14 3.94 20.63
N ARG A 324 -6.81 4.70 21.67
CA ARG A 324 -5.54 5.42 21.80
C ARG A 324 -4.30 4.51 21.73
N ARG A 325 -4.37 3.28 22.24
CA ARG A 325 -3.25 2.33 22.21
C ARG A 325 -3.01 1.88 20.77
N ARG A 326 -4.06 1.49 20.04
CA ARG A 326 -3.98 1.07 18.64
C ARG A 326 -3.49 2.20 17.74
N LEU A 327 -3.99 3.42 17.92
CA LEU A 327 -3.51 4.61 17.19
C LEU A 327 -2.03 4.89 17.48
N GLY A 328 -1.60 4.73 18.73
CA GLY A 328 -0.19 4.84 19.09
C GLY A 328 0.70 3.80 18.40
N VAL A 329 0.22 2.56 18.22
CA VAL A 329 0.94 1.53 17.45
C VAL A 329 0.99 1.91 15.96
N GLN A 330 -0.14 2.32 15.37
CA GLN A 330 -0.21 2.75 13.97
C GLN A 330 0.73 3.93 13.69
N SER A 331 0.72 4.97 14.53
CA SER A 331 1.61 6.14 14.39
C SER A 331 3.09 5.75 14.41
N ARG A 332 3.48 4.84 15.32
CA ARG A 332 4.87 4.32 15.35
C ARG A 332 5.22 3.50 14.11
N ALA A 333 4.29 2.69 13.61
CA ALA A 333 4.49 1.91 12.40
C ALA A 333 4.68 2.81 11.17
N LEU A 334 3.85 3.85 11.02
CA LEU A 334 4.00 4.85 9.96
C LEU A 334 5.35 5.57 10.03
N ALA A 335 5.74 6.03 11.22
CA ALA A 335 7.03 6.70 11.40
C ALA A 335 8.23 5.78 11.10
N ALA A 336 8.14 4.51 11.50
CA ALA A 336 9.15 3.50 11.18
C ALA A 336 9.26 3.26 9.67
N LYS A 337 8.13 3.03 9.00
CA LYS A 337 8.09 2.82 7.55
C LYS A 337 8.64 4.02 6.79
N ARG A 338 8.28 5.25 7.22
CA ARG A 338 8.83 6.49 6.65
C ARG A 338 10.35 6.56 6.80
N ALA A 339 10.90 6.16 7.96
CA ALA A 339 12.36 6.08 8.15
C ALA A 339 13.00 5.07 7.17
N ASP A 340 12.39 3.91 7.00
CA ASP A 340 12.92 2.86 6.13
C ASP A 340 12.87 3.29 4.65
N VAL A 341 11.79 3.95 4.21
CA VAL A 341 11.70 4.52 2.86
C VAL A 341 12.71 5.65 2.66
N VAL A 342 12.88 6.56 3.63
CA VAL A 342 13.90 7.62 3.57
C VAL A 342 15.30 7.02 3.45
N ALA A 343 15.60 5.94 4.17
CA ALA A 343 16.87 5.24 4.05
C ALA A 343 17.08 4.63 2.65
N LYS A 344 16.02 4.16 1.98
CA LYS A 344 16.09 3.65 0.60
C LYS A 344 16.31 4.79 -0.41
N VAL A 345 15.64 5.94 -0.27
CA VAL A 345 15.77 7.07 -1.23
C VAL A 345 16.98 7.98 -0.97
N ALA A 346 17.53 7.96 0.23
CA ALA A 346 18.69 8.74 0.68
C ALA A 346 19.65 7.84 1.51
N PRO A 347 20.27 6.83 0.87
CA PRO A 347 21.07 5.81 1.57
C PRO A 347 22.32 6.36 2.26
N GLU A 348 22.77 7.57 1.91
CA GLU A 348 23.90 8.21 2.60
C GLU A 348 23.54 8.70 4.01
N LEU A 349 22.25 8.99 4.29
CA LEU A 349 21.84 9.53 5.59
C LEU A 349 22.11 8.57 6.76
N PRO A 350 21.72 7.27 6.70
CA PRO A 350 22.11 6.31 7.72
C PRO A 350 23.63 6.21 7.91
N GLY A 351 24.41 6.29 6.83
CA GLY A 351 25.88 6.26 6.88
C GLY A 351 26.49 7.51 7.51
N ILE A 352 25.91 8.70 7.26
CA ILE A 352 26.39 9.97 7.81
C ILE A 352 26.04 10.08 9.30
N ILE A 353 24.80 9.76 9.68
CA ILE A 353 24.26 9.91 11.04
C ILE A 353 24.67 8.73 11.94
N GLY A 354 24.92 7.56 11.35
CA GLY A 354 25.32 6.34 12.05
C GLY A 354 24.16 5.69 12.82
N ALA A 355 24.50 4.96 13.88
CA ALA A 355 23.55 4.17 14.69
C ALA A 355 22.39 5.00 15.29
N GLY A 356 22.53 6.33 15.36
CA GLY A 356 21.48 7.22 15.81
C GLY A 356 20.32 7.42 14.81
N TYR A 357 20.51 7.12 13.53
CA TYR A 357 19.59 7.49 12.44
C TYR A 357 18.12 7.19 12.76
N ARG A 358 17.81 5.94 13.13
CA ARG A 358 16.42 5.53 13.40
C ARG A 358 15.81 6.30 14.55
N ARG A 359 16.55 6.46 15.66
CA ARG A 359 16.07 7.20 16.84
C ARG A 359 15.81 8.67 16.50
N GLU A 360 16.74 9.29 15.77
CA GLU A 360 16.62 10.69 15.35
C GLU A 360 15.44 10.90 14.39
N PHE A 361 15.26 10.01 13.42
CA PHE A 361 14.15 10.09 12.47
C PHE A 361 12.79 9.91 13.15
N LEU A 362 12.66 8.94 14.06
CA LEU A 362 11.42 8.72 14.80
C LEU A 362 11.06 9.91 15.70
N ALA A 363 12.05 10.60 16.26
CA ALA A 363 11.84 11.83 17.02
C ALA A 363 11.38 12.98 16.12
N TYR A 364 12.00 13.13 14.94
CA TYR A 364 11.61 14.11 13.92
C TYR A 364 10.16 13.91 13.45
N ALA A 365 9.82 12.68 13.06
CA ALA A 365 8.55 12.34 12.42
C ALA A 365 7.33 12.44 13.35
N ARG A 366 7.53 12.41 14.68
CA ARG A 366 6.44 12.37 15.68
C ARG A 366 5.40 13.49 15.52
N ASN A 367 5.84 14.70 15.19
CA ASN A 367 4.97 15.88 15.06
C ASN A 367 5.20 16.63 13.74
N ARG A 368 5.81 15.98 12.75
CA ARG A 368 6.17 16.60 11.47
C ARG A 368 5.64 15.74 10.35
N PRO A 369 4.39 15.94 9.89
CA PRO A 369 3.85 15.19 8.77
C PRO A 369 4.72 15.38 7.54
N MET A 370 4.70 14.40 6.63
CA MET A 370 5.39 14.54 5.35
C MET A 370 4.68 15.63 4.54
N SER A 371 5.45 16.59 4.05
CA SER A 371 4.95 17.79 3.33
C SER A 371 4.84 17.59 1.82
N ALA A 372 5.58 16.62 1.27
CA ALA A 372 5.67 16.33 -0.15
C ALA A 372 6.10 14.87 -0.37
N ASN A 373 7.16 14.61 -1.14
CA ASN A 373 7.70 13.27 -1.37
C ASN A 373 8.85 12.91 -0.42
N TYR A 374 9.20 11.63 -0.36
CA TYR A 374 10.28 11.10 0.50
C TYR A 374 11.65 11.74 0.29
N ARG A 375 11.98 12.24 -0.92
CA ARG A 375 13.26 12.95 -1.14
C ARG A 375 13.24 14.32 -0.47
N ARG A 376 12.11 15.01 -0.54
CA ARG A 376 11.94 16.28 0.17
C ARG A 376 11.96 16.05 1.68
N ASP A 377 11.33 14.99 2.14
CA ASP A 377 11.32 14.59 3.54
C ASP A 377 12.73 14.30 4.09
N ALA A 378 13.56 13.62 3.30
CA ALA A 378 14.97 13.42 3.62
C ALA A 378 15.75 14.74 3.80
N LEU A 379 15.45 15.76 2.97
CA LEU A 379 16.02 17.09 3.09
C LEU A 379 15.54 17.82 4.34
N ASP A 380 14.23 17.81 4.60
CA ASP A 380 13.63 18.47 5.76
C ASP A 380 14.12 17.81 7.08
N PHE A 381 14.32 16.50 7.10
CA PHE A 381 14.94 15.78 8.21
C PHE A 381 16.40 16.18 8.44
N ALA A 382 17.21 16.23 7.37
CA ALA A 382 18.60 16.65 7.47
C ALA A 382 18.73 18.09 7.96
N GLU A 383 17.88 19.00 7.46
CA GLU A 383 17.80 20.39 7.91
C GLU A 383 17.46 20.48 9.40
N HIS A 384 16.45 19.73 9.85
CA HIS A 384 16.06 19.67 11.26
C HIS A 384 17.22 19.27 12.16
N LEU A 385 17.98 18.23 11.78
CA LEU A 385 19.16 17.82 12.55
C LEU A 385 20.24 18.91 12.60
N LEU A 386 20.51 19.57 11.47
CA LEU A 386 21.52 20.63 11.40
C LEU A 386 21.14 21.83 12.30
N ILE A 387 19.87 22.21 12.31
CA ILE A 387 19.33 23.27 13.19
C ILE A 387 19.51 22.88 14.67
N ASP A 388 19.25 21.62 15.02
CA ASP A 388 19.38 21.10 16.38
C ASP A 388 20.85 20.81 16.78
N GLY A 389 21.83 21.16 15.93
CA GLY A 389 23.24 20.90 16.18
C GLY A 389 23.60 19.41 16.18
N ARG A 390 22.84 18.58 15.46
CA ARG A 390 23.05 17.14 15.29
C ARG A 390 23.61 16.81 13.90
N PRO A 391 24.31 15.67 13.75
CA PRO A 391 24.85 14.83 14.83
C PRO A 391 25.92 15.56 15.66
N ALA A 392 26.14 15.11 16.89
CA ALA A 392 27.10 15.72 17.82
C ALA A 392 28.54 15.67 17.29
N ASP A 393 28.89 14.63 16.52
CA ASP A 393 30.17 14.50 15.84
C ASP A 393 30.30 15.56 14.72
N ASP A 394 31.32 16.41 14.83
CA ASP A 394 31.56 17.53 13.92
C ASP A 394 31.88 17.06 12.49
N ALA A 395 32.56 15.92 12.33
CA ALA A 395 32.88 15.39 11.02
C ALA A 395 31.61 14.92 10.30
N ALA A 396 30.75 14.17 10.98
CA ALA A 396 29.43 13.77 10.50
C ALA A 396 28.55 14.98 10.20
N ARG A 397 28.55 16.01 11.06
CA ARG A 397 27.79 17.24 10.83
C ARG A 397 28.25 17.96 9.56
N ARG A 398 29.56 18.11 9.35
CA ARG A 398 30.11 18.66 8.10
C ARG A 398 29.72 17.85 6.86
N ARG A 399 29.68 16.52 6.95
CA ARG A 399 29.19 15.66 5.86
C ARG A 399 27.70 15.88 5.60
N LEU A 400 26.88 15.97 6.65
CA LEU A 400 25.44 16.22 6.54
C LEU A 400 25.15 17.59 5.90
N THR A 401 25.87 18.64 6.31
CA THR A 401 25.76 19.97 5.71
C THR A 401 26.03 19.92 4.21
N ARG A 402 27.14 19.29 3.79
CA ARG A 402 27.45 19.12 2.36
C ARG A 402 26.36 18.34 1.61
N TRP A 403 25.91 17.22 2.18
CA TRP A 403 24.87 16.39 1.58
C TRP A 403 23.59 17.20 1.33
N TRP A 404 23.20 18.03 2.30
CA TRP A 404 22.03 18.89 2.24
C TRP A 404 22.22 20.03 1.22
N GLU A 405 23.32 20.78 1.28
CA GLU A 405 23.61 21.90 0.36
C GLU A 405 23.62 21.46 -1.12
N GLU A 406 24.19 20.28 -1.40
CA GLU A 406 24.25 19.73 -2.76
C GLU A 406 22.87 19.42 -3.36
N ARG A 407 21.86 19.16 -2.52
CA ARG A 407 20.53 18.67 -2.91
C ARG A 407 19.43 19.71 -2.69
N ALA A 408 19.62 20.66 -1.78
CA ALA A 408 18.69 21.76 -1.53
C ALA A 408 18.84 22.90 -2.56
N ALA A 409 19.97 22.97 -3.27
CA ALA A 409 20.21 24.02 -4.26
C ALA A 409 19.26 23.94 -5.47
N PRO A 410 18.67 25.05 -5.94
CA PRO A 410 17.77 25.08 -7.10
C PRO A 410 18.40 24.67 -8.44
N ARG A 411 19.74 24.50 -8.49
CA ARG A 411 20.49 24.05 -9.67
C ARG A 411 21.60 23.10 -9.23
N PRO A 412 21.80 21.96 -9.91
CA PRO A 412 22.95 21.12 -9.65
C PRO A 412 24.25 21.91 -9.94
N PRO A 413 25.28 21.83 -9.08
CA PRO A 413 26.56 22.44 -9.34
C PRO A 413 27.11 21.97 -10.71
N ARG A 414 27.52 22.91 -11.57
CA ARG A 414 28.13 22.61 -12.88
C ARG A 414 29.27 21.60 -12.70
N ARG A 415 29.48 20.68 -13.65
CA ARG A 415 30.51 19.61 -13.60
C ARG A 415 31.89 20.08 -13.11
N GLY A 416 32.27 21.34 -13.37
CA GLY A 416 33.51 21.94 -12.86
C GLY A 416 33.61 22.04 -11.34
N SER A 417 32.54 22.32 -10.59
CA SER A 417 32.62 22.43 -9.13
C SER A 417 32.65 21.07 -8.42
N ARG A 418 32.15 20.00 -9.05
CA ARG A 418 32.31 18.62 -8.54
C ARG A 418 33.78 18.17 -8.57
N LEU A 419 34.53 18.56 -9.61
CA LEU A 419 35.97 18.27 -9.72
C LEU A 419 36.80 19.10 -8.73
N VAL A 420 36.45 20.37 -8.51
CA VAL A 420 37.13 21.20 -7.49
C VAL A 420 36.85 20.68 -6.07
N HIS A 421 35.67 20.12 -5.80
CA HIS A 421 35.33 19.56 -4.49
C HIS A 421 36.02 18.22 -4.23
N ALA A 422 36.08 17.33 -5.23
CA ALA A 422 36.85 16.08 -5.14
C ALA A 422 38.36 16.34 -4.93
N ALA A 423 38.92 17.33 -5.62
CA ALA A 423 40.32 17.74 -5.43
C ALA A 423 40.58 18.32 -4.03
N ARG A 424 39.65 19.12 -3.48
CA ARG A 424 39.77 19.64 -2.10
C ARG A 424 39.65 18.56 -1.03
N THR A 425 38.88 17.50 -1.27
CA THR A 425 38.70 16.40 -0.31
C THR A 425 39.94 15.49 -0.30
N ALA A 426 40.63 15.36 -1.43
CA ALA A 426 41.92 14.68 -1.52
C ALA A 426 43.09 15.49 -0.92
N LEU A 427 43.02 16.83 -0.95
CA LEU A 427 44.07 17.72 -0.43
C LEU A 427 43.91 18.06 1.07
N LEU A 428 42.73 17.90 1.65
CA LEU A 428 42.43 18.22 3.06
C LEU A 428 42.21 16.98 3.93
N GLY A 429 42.90 15.88 3.65
CA GLY A 429 42.87 14.69 4.51
C GLY A 429 43.38 14.98 5.92
N ARG A 430 42.48 15.43 6.81
CA ARG A 430 42.41 15.24 8.27
C ARG A 430 40.98 15.41 8.76
#